data_AF-A0A2H0YS67-F1
#
_entry.id   AF-A0A2H0YS67-F1
#
_cell.length_a   1.000
_cell.length_b   1.000
_cell.length_c   1.000
_cell.angle_alpha   90.00
_cell.angle_beta   90.00
_cell.angle_gamma   90.00
#
_symmetry.space_group_name_H-M   'P 1'
#
loop_
_entity.id
_entity.type
_entity.pdbx_description
1 polymer ?
#
loop_
_entity_poly.entity_id
_entity_poly.type
_entity_poly.pdbx_seq_one_letter_code
_entity_poly.pdbx_strand_id
1 'polypeptide(L)'
;MKDNFSTFRPVFVPGPVIQKDRMIFFSSNKTLTVHVPRELSDVLVRLCDGTRTYYQVITELDAWDEVLVDNFLQDLISSGVLFDAFNLNNFFWSFVKNPTRFFKNLTDQEIVEFVRKAHLLNRKQAFKGTKYQIPDTAFLKMLNERRSTRVFSKEQIKAEKIMAMLWAGYGVVRDPLLIDSVNPQRVKAWQSHKFPRHVVPSAGALYPLRLHLCLFRDCMGLDKGIYETAFRNPYETSIRKRSGDPTPVVRAFADDLVMNEAQGAIIISGSFDRSADKYTNRSALYVPLEAGHVAQNVHLAAVEQKVPNG
;
A
#
# COMPACT_ATOMS: atom_id res chain seq x y z
N MET A 1 0.44 -14.70 -27.00
CA MET A 1 -0.78 -13.93 -26.68
C MET A 1 -1.80 -14.73 -25.88
N LYS A 2 -2.04 -16.03 -26.15
CA LYS A 2 -2.98 -16.86 -25.35
C LYS A 2 -2.61 -17.06 -23.87
N ASP A 3 -1.33 -17.00 -23.49
CA ASP A 3 -0.94 -17.23 -22.07
C ASP A 3 -1.36 -16.13 -21.09
N ASN A 4 -1.51 -14.87 -21.55
CA ASN A 4 -1.77 -13.73 -20.65
C ASN A 4 -3.18 -13.74 -20.03
N PHE A 5 -4.13 -14.49 -20.61
CA PHE A 5 -5.53 -14.51 -20.14
C PHE A 5 -5.87 -15.74 -19.30
N SER A 6 -4.94 -16.67 -19.11
CA SER A 6 -5.17 -17.90 -18.33
C SER A 6 -5.55 -17.61 -16.86
N THR A 7 -4.96 -16.57 -16.27
CA THR A 7 -5.22 -16.14 -14.88
C THR A 7 -6.10 -14.89 -14.79
N PHE A 8 -6.39 -14.24 -15.92
CA PHE A 8 -7.12 -12.97 -15.97
C PHE A 8 -8.56 -13.18 -15.48
N ARG A 9 -8.99 -12.38 -14.52
CA ARG A 9 -10.36 -12.42 -13.99
C ARG A 9 -11.09 -11.12 -14.31
N PRO A 10 -11.95 -11.09 -15.34
CA PRO A 10 -12.56 -9.86 -15.82
C PRO A 10 -13.47 -9.25 -14.76
N VAL A 11 -13.31 -7.94 -14.51
CA VAL A 11 -14.18 -7.12 -13.67
C VAL A 11 -14.39 -5.73 -14.27
N PHE A 12 -15.64 -5.28 -14.33
CA PHE A 12 -15.93 -3.94 -14.84
C PHE A 12 -15.58 -2.85 -13.83
N VAL A 13 -14.77 -1.88 -14.25
CA VAL A 13 -14.40 -0.72 -13.44
C VAL A 13 -14.32 0.54 -14.33
N PRO A 14 -15.20 1.52 -14.17
CA PRO A 14 -16.39 1.51 -13.31
C PRO A 14 -17.43 0.50 -13.78
N GLY A 15 -18.39 0.17 -12.92
CA GLY A 15 -19.57 -0.58 -13.35
C GLY A 15 -20.36 0.20 -14.42
N PRO A 16 -20.86 -0.46 -15.48
CA PRO A 16 -21.64 0.19 -16.53
C PRO A 16 -23.05 0.56 -16.06
N VAL A 17 -23.59 1.64 -16.62
CA VAL A 17 -25.03 1.90 -16.64
C VAL A 17 -25.60 1.25 -17.91
N ILE A 18 -26.55 0.32 -17.75
CA ILE A 18 -27.20 -0.36 -18.86
C ILE A 18 -28.44 0.43 -19.30
N GLN A 19 -28.53 0.79 -20.57
CA GLN A 19 -29.68 1.47 -21.18
C GLN A 19 -30.04 0.81 -22.51
N LYS A 20 -31.18 0.11 -22.55
CA LYS A 20 -31.66 -0.61 -23.76
C LYS A 20 -30.54 -1.50 -24.35
N ASP A 21 -29.98 -1.08 -25.48
CA ASP A 21 -28.97 -1.75 -26.30
C ASP A 21 -27.56 -1.17 -26.09
N ARG A 22 -27.29 -0.59 -24.90
CA ARG A 22 -26.04 0.12 -24.61
C ARG A 22 -25.54 -0.11 -23.19
N MET A 23 -24.23 -0.23 -23.06
CA MET A 23 -23.48 -0.10 -21.80
C MET A 23 -22.76 1.24 -21.79
N ILE A 24 -22.98 2.05 -20.75
CA ILE A 24 -22.38 3.39 -20.60
C ILE A 24 -21.45 3.39 -19.39
N PHE A 25 -20.18 3.71 -19.62
CA PHE A 25 -19.14 3.77 -18.59
C PHE A 25 -18.72 5.21 -18.34
N PHE A 26 -18.75 5.63 -17.06
CA PHE A 26 -18.34 6.96 -16.63
C PHE A 26 -16.96 6.90 -15.95
N SER A 27 -15.90 6.92 -16.76
CA SER A 27 -14.54 7.02 -16.25
C SER A 27 -14.21 8.47 -15.85
N SER A 28 -13.14 8.65 -15.08
CA SER A 28 -12.77 9.98 -14.56
C SER A 28 -12.35 11.01 -15.59
N ASN A 29 -12.00 10.57 -16.80
CA ASN A 29 -11.53 11.42 -17.88
C ASN A 29 -12.32 11.24 -19.20
N LYS A 30 -13.28 10.31 -19.25
CA LYS A 30 -14.08 10.03 -20.46
C LYS A 30 -15.38 9.30 -20.14
N THR A 31 -16.36 9.48 -21.02
CA THR A 31 -17.55 8.62 -21.08
C THR A 31 -17.40 7.68 -22.28
N LEU A 32 -17.52 6.37 -22.05
CA LEU A 32 -17.52 5.36 -23.11
C LEU A 32 -18.92 4.78 -23.26
N THR A 33 -19.45 4.75 -24.48
CA THR A 33 -20.72 4.09 -24.80
C THR A 33 -20.44 2.92 -25.73
N VAL A 34 -20.86 1.73 -25.31
CA VAL A 34 -20.71 0.49 -26.07
C VAL A 34 -22.10 0.01 -26.47
N HIS A 35 -22.33 -0.18 -27.77
CA HIS A 35 -23.58 -0.71 -28.29
C HIS A 35 -23.52 -2.23 -28.25
N VAL A 36 -24.44 -2.84 -27.51
CA VAL A 36 -24.45 -4.28 -27.24
C VAL A 36 -25.87 -4.71 -26.84
N PRO A 37 -26.36 -5.88 -27.28
CA PRO A 37 -27.68 -6.36 -26.89
C PRO A 37 -27.85 -6.37 -25.37
N ARG A 38 -29.07 -6.04 -24.91
CA ARG A 38 -29.38 -5.99 -23.48
C ARG A 38 -29.08 -7.30 -22.78
N GLU A 39 -29.47 -8.40 -23.41
CA GLU A 39 -29.28 -9.76 -22.90
C GLU A 39 -27.80 -10.06 -22.65
N LEU A 40 -26.94 -9.74 -23.60
CA LEU A 40 -25.49 -9.90 -23.45
C LEU A 40 -24.93 -8.98 -22.37
N SER A 41 -25.41 -7.73 -22.29
CA SER A 41 -24.99 -6.76 -21.25
C SER A 41 -25.28 -7.28 -19.85
N ASP A 42 -26.51 -7.76 -19.62
CA ASP A 42 -26.96 -8.25 -18.33
C ASP A 42 -26.20 -9.51 -17.89
N VAL A 43 -25.85 -10.39 -18.84
CA VAL A 43 -25.04 -11.59 -18.57
C VAL A 43 -23.58 -11.18 -18.28
N LEU A 44 -22.98 -10.33 -19.12
CA LEU A 44 -21.59 -9.91 -18.95
C LEU A 44 -21.33 -9.24 -17.61
N VAL A 45 -22.24 -8.36 -17.14
CA VAL A 45 -22.09 -7.71 -15.83
C VAL A 45 -22.09 -8.72 -14.68
N ARG A 46 -22.84 -9.82 -14.81
CA ARG A 46 -22.84 -10.90 -13.80
C ARG A 46 -21.60 -11.79 -13.89
N LEU A 47 -21.14 -12.10 -15.10
CA LEU A 47 -20.01 -13.01 -15.32
C LEU A 47 -18.65 -12.32 -15.08
N CYS A 48 -18.53 -11.04 -15.42
CA CYS A 48 -17.34 -10.22 -15.23
C CYS A 48 -17.35 -9.54 -13.86
N ASP A 49 -17.41 -10.34 -12.80
CA ASP A 49 -17.40 -9.91 -11.40
C ASP A 49 -16.03 -10.10 -10.72
N GLY A 50 -15.03 -10.54 -11.48
CA GLY A 50 -13.68 -10.86 -10.99
C GLY A 50 -13.54 -12.23 -10.33
N THR A 51 -14.59 -13.06 -10.31
CA THR A 51 -14.54 -14.41 -9.71
C THR A 51 -14.26 -15.50 -10.74
N ARG A 52 -14.64 -15.30 -12.00
CA ARG A 52 -14.40 -16.22 -13.12
C ARG A 52 -13.11 -15.88 -13.85
N THR A 53 -12.48 -16.86 -14.48
CA THR A 53 -11.40 -16.60 -15.44
C THR A 53 -11.98 -16.10 -16.75
N TYR A 54 -11.14 -15.42 -17.54
CA TYR A 54 -11.47 -14.95 -18.88
C TYR A 54 -12.11 -16.04 -19.75
N TYR A 55 -11.50 -17.23 -19.78
CA TYR A 55 -12.01 -18.35 -20.56
C TYR A 55 -13.32 -18.94 -20.01
N GLN A 56 -13.51 -18.95 -18.68
CA GLN A 56 -14.79 -19.37 -18.08
C GLN A 56 -15.93 -18.45 -18.50
N VAL A 57 -15.70 -17.13 -18.54
CA VAL A 57 -16.70 -16.16 -19.02
C VAL A 57 -17.10 -16.45 -20.47
N ILE A 58 -16.12 -16.70 -21.34
CA ILE A 58 -16.36 -17.05 -22.74
C ILE A 58 -17.16 -18.35 -22.85
N THR A 59 -16.79 -19.40 -22.11
CA THR A 59 -17.49 -20.69 -22.12
C THR A 59 -18.94 -20.59 -21.61
N GLU A 60 -19.20 -19.74 -20.61
CA GLU A 60 -20.56 -19.50 -20.09
C GLU A 60 -21.43 -18.61 -21.01
N LEU A 61 -20.86 -18.04 -22.07
CA LEU A 61 -21.55 -17.28 -23.13
C LEU A 61 -21.77 -18.12 -24.39
N ASP A 62 -22.07 -19.41 -24.22
CA ASP A 62 -22.27 -20.39 -25.30
C ASP A 62 -23.38 -20.04 -26.32
N ALA A 63 -24.35 -19.22 -25.91
CA ALA A 63 -25.38 -18.67 -26.79
C ALA A 63 -24.84 -17.64 -27.81
N TRP A 64 -23.57 -17.24 -27.70
CA TRP A 64 -22.92 -16.23 -28.54
C TRP A 64 -21.69 -16.81 -29.25
N ASP A 65 -21.31 -16.23 -30.38
CA ASP A 65 -20.11 -16.65 -31.12
C ASP A 65 -18.83 -16.39 -30.30
N GLU A 66 -18.05 -17.44 -30.06
CA GLU A 66 -16.87 -17.42 -29.20
C GLU A 66 -15.84 -16.38 -29.66
N VAL A 67 -15.61 -16.27 -30.97
CA VAL A 67 -14.60 -15.37 -31.55
C VAL A 67 -15.04 -13.91 -31.42
N LEU A 68 -16.33 -13.64 -31.64
CA LEU A 68 -16.90 -12.30 -31.43
C LEU A 68 -16.87 -11.90 -29.96
N VAL A 69 -17.20 -12.81 -29.03
CA VAL A 69 -17.13 -12.54 -27.59
C VAL A 69 -15.68 -12.28 -27.16
N ASP A 70 -14.71 -13.09 -27.59
CA ASP A 70 -13.30 -12.89 -27.28
C ASP A 70 -12.80 -11.52 -27.75
N ASN A 71 -13.06 -11.17 -29.02
CA ASN A 71 -12.69 -9.86 -29.56
C ASN A 71 -13.36 -8.71 -28.79
N PHE A 72 -14.64 -8.86 -28.46
CA PHE A 72 -15.39 -7.85 -27.70
C PHE A 72 -14.82 -7.63 -26.29
N LEU A 73 -14.47 -8.70 -25.58
CA LEU A 73 -13.84 -8.60 -24.26
C LEU A 73 -12.46 -7.93 -24.36
N GLN A 74 -11.66 -8.26 -25.37
CA GLN A 74 -10.36 -7.61 -25.62
C GLN A 74 -10.51 -6.10 -25.93
N ASP A 75 -11.56 -5.71 -26.66
CA ASP A 75 -11.87 -4.31 -26.92
C ASP A 75 -12.26 -3.56 -25.64
N LEU A 76 -13.03 -4.20 -24.75
CA LEU A 76 -13.39 -3.62 -23.44
C LEU A 76 -12.16 -3.46 -22.52
N ILE A 77 -11.21 -4.40 -22.58
CA ILE A 77 -9.92 -4.34 -21.86
C ILE A 77 -9.07 -3.19 -22.40
N SER A 78 -8.90 -3.13 -23.71
CA SER A 78 -8.12 -2.08 -24.39
C SER A 78 -8.72 -0.69 -24.20
N SER A 79 -10.05 -0.62 -24.08
CA SER A 79 -10.79 0.60 -23.77
C SER A 79 -10.65 1.05 -22.31
N GLY A 80 -10.12 0.21 -21.43
CA GLY A 80 -9.91 0.52 -20.01
C GLY A 80 -11.21 0.58 -19.20
N VAL A 81 -12.17 -0.30 -19.50
CA VAL A 81 -13.41 -0.46 -18.72
C VAL A 81 -13.56 -1.87 -18.13
N LEU A 82 -12.81 -2.85 -18.67
CA LEU A 82 -12.73 -4.21 -18.14
C LEU A 82 -11.29 -4.46 -17.66
N PHE A 83 -11.13 -4.80 -16.39
CA PHE A 83 -9.84 -4.95 -15.73
C PHE A 83 -9.66 -6.37 -15.21
N ASP A 84 -8.41 -6.75 -14.95
CA ASP A 84 -8.12 -7.95 -14.17
C ASP A 84 -8.33 -7.66 -12.68
N ALA A 85 -9.14 -8.48 -12.02
CA ALA A 85 -9.37 -8.38 -10.58
C ALA A 85 -8.05 -8.46 -9.76
N PHE A 86 -7.03 -9.16 -10.27
CA PHE A 86 -5.70 -9.22 -9.64
C PHE A 86 -4.93 -7.90 -9.74
N ASN A 87 -5.22 -7.07 -10.74
CA ASN A 87 -4.47 -5.84 -11.03
C ASN A 87 -5.33 -4.57 -10.94
N LEU A 88 -6.38 -4.58 -10.13
CA LEU A 88 -7.19 -3.38 -9.85
C LEU A 88 -6.39 -2.23 -9.24
N ASN A 89 -5.24 -2.54 -8.63
CA ASN A 89 -4.33 -1.54 -8.09
C ASN A 89 -3.93 -0.51 -9.16
N ASN A 90 -3.67 -0.92 -10.41
CA ASN A 90 -3.30 0.03 -11.47
C ASN A 90 -4.41 1.06 -11.76
N PHE A 91 -5.67 0.64 -11.69
CA PHE A 91 -6.80 1.57 -11.80
C PHE A 91 -6.83 2.51 -10.59
N PHE A 92 -6.89 1.99 -9.37
CA PHE A 92 -7.02 2.80 -8.16
C PHE A 92 -5.83 3.76 -7.96
N TRP A 93 -4.61 3.28 -8.21
CA TRP A 93 -3.39 4.06 -8.02
C TRP A 93 -3.30 5.24 -8.98
N SER A 94 -4.02 5.23 -10.11
CA SER A 94 -4.13 6.39 -11.01
C SER A 94 -4.78 7.62 -10.35
N PHE A 95 -5.59 7.41 -9.30
CA PHE A 95 -6.33 8.45 -8.58
C PHE A 95 -5.60 9.00 -7.36
N VAL A 96 -4.63 8.25 -6.83
CA VAL A 96 -3.93 8.58 -5.58
C VAL A 96 -2.43 8.82 -5.77
N LYS A 97 -2.00 9.08 -7.01
CA LYS A 97 -0.62 9.45 -7.32
C LYS A 97 -0.24 10.76 -6.62
N ASN A 98 1.01 10.86 -6.18
CA ASN A 98 1.63 12.10 -5.74
C ASN A 98 2.59 12.62 -6.83
N PRO A 99 2.59 13.92 -7.18
CA PRO A 99 1.64 14.94 -6.75
C PRO A 99 0.21 14.65 -7.23
N THR A 100 -0.78 14.99 -6.40
CA THR A 100 -2.21 14.81 -6.74
C THR A 100 -2.56 15.61 -7.99
N ARG A 101 -3.40 15.04 -8.86
CA ARG A 101 -3.98 15.78 -10.00
C ARG A 101 -5.16 16.66 -9.57
N PHE A 102 -5.72 16.34 -8.41
CA PHE A 102 -6.87 17.02 -7.85
C PHE A 102 -6.39 17.98 -6.78
N PHE A 103 -6.39 19.27 -7.10
CA PHE A 103 -6.07 20.34 -6.17
C PHE A 103 -7.37 20.98 -5.69
N LYS A 104 -7.58 20.99 -4.36
CA LYS A 104 -8.53 21.90 -3.73
C LYS A 104 -7.72 23.05 -3.15
N ASN A 105 -7.97 24.26 -3.62
CA ASN A 105 -7.48 25.47 -2.96
C ASN A 105 -8.34 25.70 -1.72
N LEU A 106 -7.96 25.04 -0.63
CA LEU A 106 -8.56 25.28 0.68
C LEU A 106 -7.90 26.50 1.31
N THR A 107 -8.70 27.40 1.82
CA THR A 107 -8.23 28.48 2.69
C THR A 107 -7.79 27.92 4.05
N ASP A 108 -6.91 28.65 4.75
CA ASP A 108 -6.49 28.27 6.10
C ASP A 108 -7.69 28.12 7.06
N GLN A 109 -8.73 28.94 6.89
CA GLN A 109 -9.96 28.85 7.67
C GLN A 109 -10.71 27.54 7.42
N GLU A 110 -10.83 27.10 6.17
CA GLU A 110 -11.44 25.81 5.83
C GLU A 110 -10.62 24.64 6.38
N ILE A 111 -9.29 24.71 6.31
CA ILE A 111 -8.40 23.70 6.88
C ILE A 111 -8.62 23.59 8.39
N VAL A 112 -8.64 24.73 9.10
CA VAL A 112 -8.91 24.78 10.54
C VAL A 112 -10.28 24.21 10.87
N GLU A 113 -11.31 24.52 10.08
CA GLU A 113 -12.65 23.98 10.29
C GLU A 113 -12.71 22.46 10.10
N PHE A 114 -12.03 21.92 9.08
CA PHE A 114 -11.92 20.47 8.90
C PHE A 114 -11.20 19.79 10.07
N VAL A 115 -10.10 20.36 10.54
CA VAL A 115 -9.35 19.84 11.70
C VAL A 115 -10.22 19.88 12.97
N ARG A 116 -10.92 20.99 13.22
CA ARG A 116 -11.83 21.16 14.35
C ARG A 116 -12.94 20.12 14.32
N LYS A 117 -13.62 19.97 13.19
CA LYS A 117 -14.69 18.99 13.01
C LYS A 117 -14.22 17.56 13.27
N ALA A 118 -13.04 17.19 12.77
CA ALA A 118 -12.45 15.87 13.02
C ALA A 118 -12.16 15.63 14.51
N HIS A 119 -11.61 16.62 15.21
CA HIS A 119 -11.36 16.51 16.65
C HIS A 119 -12.65 16.43 17.48
N LEU A 120 -13.70 17.14 17.09
CA LEU A 120 -15.00 17.04 17.74
C LEU A 120 -15.65 15.66 17.55
N LEU A 121 -15.54 15.06 16.36
CA LEU A 121 -16.05 13.71 16.08
C LEU A 121 -15.39 12.63 16.94
N ASN A 122 -14.08 12.76 17.21
CA ASN A 122 -13.35 11.82 18.08
C ASN A 122 -13.61 12.04 19.57
N ARG A 123 -14.12 13.22 19.96
CA ARG A 123 -14.47 13.59 21.33
C ARG A 123 -15.97 13.43 21.60
N LYS A 124 -16.64 12.47 20.95
CA LYS A 124 -18.05 12.15 21.24
C LYS A 124 -18.27 12.04 22.76
N GLN A 125 -19.46 12.48 23.18
CA GLN A 125 -19.87 12.63 24.57
C GLN A 125 -19.39 11.46 25.43
N ALA A 126 -18.74 11.79 26.56
CA ALA A 126 -18.23 10.77 27.48
C ALA A 126 -19.34 9.77 27.83
N PHE A 127 -19.17 8.52 27.40
CA PHE A 127 -20.09 7.46 27.73
C PHE A 127 -20.09 7.26 29.26
N LYS A 128 -21.27 7.06 29.85
CA LYS A 128 -21.36 6.60 31.24
C LYS A 128 -20.88 5.15 31.27
N GLY A 129 -19.65 4.94 31.71
CA GLY A 129 -19.02 3.62 31.78
C GLY A 129 -17.82 3.60 32.72
N THR A 130 -17.29 2.41 32.97
CA THR A 130 -16.11 2.20 33.83
C THR A 130 -14.88 2.86 33.20
N LYS A 131 -14.16 3.64 34.00
CA LYS A 131 -12.90 4.27 33.60
C LYS A 131 -11.73 3.41 34.10
N TYR A 132 -10.78 3.17 33.23
CA TYR A 132 -9.52 2.48 33.55
C TYR A 132 -8.37 3.46 33.44
N GLN A 133 -7.45 3.44 34.42
CA GLN A 133 -6.21 4.18 34.33
C GLN A 133 -5.18 3.36 33.56
N ILE A 134 -4.47 4.02 32.64
CA ILE A 134 -3.43 3.37 31.85
C ILE A 134 -2.12 3.42 32.64
N PRO A 135 -1.44 2.28 32.86
CA PRO A 135 -0.17 2.26 33.58
C PRO A 135 0.91 3.09 32.89
N ASP A 136 1.74 3.77 33.68
CA ASP A 136 2.94 4.44 33.16
C ASP A 136 3.97 3.39 32.74
N THR A 137 4.25 3.30 31.44
CA THR A 137 5.19 2.34 30.85
C THR A 137 6.16 3.05 29.92
N ALA A 138 7.33 2.45 29.68
CA ALA A 138 8.28 2.96 28.69
C ALA A 138 7.62 3.12 27.29
N PHE A 139 6.76 2.18 26.92
CA PHE A 139 6.01 2.25 25.66
C PHE A 139 5.03 3.42 25.63
N LEU A 140 4.30 3.68 26.73
CA LEU A 140 3.42 4.84 26.84
C LEU A 140 4.20 6.16 26.70
N LYS A 141 5.40 6.24 27.31
CA LYS A 141 6.29 7.41 27.17
C LYS A 141 6.69 7.64 25.71
N MET A 142 7.13 6.59 25.01
CA MET A 142 7.47 6.69 23.58
C MET A 142 6.27 7.14 22.72
N LEU A 143 5.07 6.62 22.98
CA LEU A 143 3.85 7.03 22.28
C LEU A 143 3.53 8.52 22.50
N ASN A 144 3.71 9.01 23.72
CA ASN A 144 3.47 10.41 24.08
C ASN A 144 4.52 11.38 23.50
N GLU A 145 5.77 10.94 23.40
CA GLU A 145 6.87 11.71 22.84
C GLU A 145 6.87 11.73 21.31
N ARG A 146 6.29 10.70 20.67
CA ARG A 146 6.22 10.58 19.21
C ARG A 146 5.44 11.75 18.60
N ARG A 147 6.10 12.50 17.74
CA ARG A 147 5.55 13.63 16.98
C ARG A 147 5.98 13.56 15.52
N SER A 148 5.19 14.20 14.65
CA SER A 148 5.55 14.41 13.26
C SER A 148 6.31 15.73 13.13
N THR A 149 7.63 15.66 13.13
CA THR A 149 8.53 16.80 12.94
C THR A 149 8.70 17.09 11.45
N ARG A 150 8.68 18.38 11.07
CA ARG A 150 8.89 18.85 9.68
C ARG A 150 10.00 19.90 9.57
N VAL A 151 10.63 20.23 10.68
CA VAL A 151 11.79 21.12 10.76
C VAL A 151 12.93 20.30 11.34
N PHE A 152 14.01 20.16 10.59
CA PHE A 152 15.13 19.30 10.97
C PHE A 152 16.37 20.13 11.29
N SER A 153 17.26 19.56 12.11
CA SER A 153 18.55 20.20 12.40
C SER A 153 19.59 19.87 11.31
N LYS A 154 20.67 20.66 11.26
CA LYS A 154 21.86 20.36 10.46
C LYS A 154 22.78 19.30 11.08
N GLU A 155 22.46 18.85 12.30
CA GLU A 155 23.28 17.86 12.99
C GLU A 155 23.25 16.53 12.24
N GLN A 156 24.44 15.95 12.04
CA GLN A 156 24.54 14.66 11.39
C GLN A 156 24.00 13.55 12.29
N ILE A 157 23.25 12.63 11.70
CA ILE A 157 22.79 11.43 12.40
C ILE A 157 23.85 10.34 12.25
N LYS A 158 24.08 9.56 13.30
CA LYS A 158 24.90 8.34 13.24
C LYS A 158 24.23 7.25 12.41
N ALA A 159 24.95 6.61 11.50
CA ALA A 159 24.41 5.56 10.64
C ALA A 159 23.74 4.44 11.45
N GLU A 160 24.27 4.09 12.61
CA GLU A 160 23.72 3.07 13.51
C GLU A 160 22.30 3.40 13.97
N LYS A 161 22.00 4.68 14.24
CA LYS A 161 20.64 5.12 14.60
C LYS A 161 19.67 4.92 13.43
N ILE A 162 20.12 5.24 12.21
CA ILE A 162 19.34 5.05 10.99
C ILE A 162 19.10 3.55 10.74
N MET A 163 20.12 2.71 10.95
CA MET A 163 19.99 1.25 10.82
C MET A 163 19.01 0.70 11.86
N ALA A 164 19.02 1.20 13.09
CA ALA A 164 18.05 0.81 14.11
C ALA A 164 16.61 1.18 13.70
N MET A 165 16.41 2.37 13.11
CA MET A 165 15.10 2.79 12.57
C MET A 165 14.63 1.89 11.42
N LEU A 166 15.50 1.60 10.46
CA LEU A 166 15.21 0.69 9.35
C LEU A 166 14.86 -0.72 9.85
N TRP A 167 15.64 -1.22 10.81
CA TRP A 167 15.40 -2.52 11.43
C TRP A 167 14.08 -2.55 12.19
N ALA A 168 13.74 -1.52 12.96
CA ALA A 168 12.46 -1.45 13.65
C ALA A 168 11.28 -1.42 12.66
N GLY A 169 11.49 -0.87 11.46
CA GLY A 169 10.50 -0.86 10.39
C GLY A 169 10.20 -2.25 9.82
N TYR A 170 11.22 -3.06 9.50
CA TYR A 170 11.01 -4.31 8.76
C TYR A 170 11.99 -5.45 9.06
N GLY A 171 12.74 -5.35 10.14
CA GLY A 171 13.74 -6.31 10.60
C GLY A 171 13.16 -7.69 10.93
N VAL A 172 14.01 -8.70 10.81
CA VAL A 172 13.72 -10.08 11.21
C VAL A 172 14.02 -10.26 12.70
N VAL A 173 13.15 -10.99 13.42
CA VAL A 173 13.31 -11.31 14.85
C VAL A 173 13.64 -12.78 15.08
N ARG A 174 14.28 -13.10 16.22
CA ARG A 174 14.52 -14.49 16.63
C ARG A 174 13.22 -15.11 17.12
N ASP A 175 12.55 -15.81 16.22
CA ASP A 175 11.59 -16.88 16.48
C ASP A 175 10.99 -17.27 15.12
N PRO A 176 11.18 -18.50 14.60
CA PRO A 176 10.40 -18.93 13.43
C PRO A 176 8.91 -18.88 13.81
N LEU A 177 8.00 -18.76 12.83
CA LEU A 177 6.56 -18.89 13.12
C LEU A 177 6.30 -20.26 13.81
N LEU A 178 6.24 -20.29 15.15
CA LEU A 178 6.13 -21.52 15.93
C LEU A 178 4.74 -22.14 15.77
N ILE A 179 4.76 -23.46 15.59
CA ILE A 179 3.61 -24.35 15.50
C ILE A 179 3.01 -24.45 16.91
N ASP A 180 1.79 -23.97 17.11
CA ASP A 180 1.03 -24.30 18.31
C ASP A 180 0.36 -25.67 18.07
N SER A 181 0.93 -26.73 18.66
CA SER A 181 0.41 -28.09 18.60
C SER A 181 -0.90 -28.29 19.37
N VAL A 182 -1.36 -27.28 20.12
CA VAL A 182 -2.58 -27.34 20.94
C VAL A 182 -3.82 -26.84 20.17
N ASN A 183 -3.66 -26.20 19.00
CA ASN A 183 -4.78 -25.62 18.26
C ASN A 183 -4.86 -26.09 16.78
N PRO A 184 -5.52 -27.25 16.51
CA PRO A 184 -5.53 -27.91 15.19
C PRO A 184 -6.23 -27.11 14.08
N GLN A 185 -7.00 -26.06 14.41
CA GLN A 185 -7.62 -25.17 13.40
C GLN A 185 -6.61 -24.28 12.67
N ARG A 186 -5.34 -24.26 13.10
CA ARG A 186 -4.30 -23.42 12.51
C ARG A 186 -3.40 -24.12 11.51
N VAL A 187 -3.36 -25.46 11.43
CA VAL A 187 -2.39 -26.20 10.60
C VAL A 187 -2.65 -26.01 9.10
N LYS A 188 -1.99 -25.02 8.48
CA LYS A 188 -1.97 -24.80 7.03
C LYS A 188 -0.74 -25.45 6.42
N ALA A 189 -0.85 -25.97 5.19
CA ALA A 189 0.21 -26.77 4.52
C ALA A 189 1.62 -26.13 4.48
N TRP A 190 1.72 -24.81 4.50
CA TRP A 190 2.99 -24.08 4.54
C TRP A 190 3.63 -23.98 5.93
N GLN A 191 2.97 -24.44 7.00
CA GLN A 191 3.44 -24.29 8.40
C GLN A 191 4.38 -25.40 8.87
N SER A 192 4.69 -26.37 8.01
CA SER A 192 5.82 -27.30 8.18
C SER A 192 7.18 -26.64 7.86
N HIS A 193 7.18 -25.41 7.33
CA HIS A 193 8.38 -24.69 6.94
C HIS A 193 8.71 -23.57 7.95
N LYS A 194 9.98 -23.49 8.38
CA LYS A 194 10.46 -22.46 9.30
C LYS A 194 10.69 -21.14 8.56
N PHE A 195 9.70 -20.25 8.57
CA PHE A 195 9.84 -18.89 8.03
C PHE A 195 10.20 -17.89 9.14
N PRO A 196 11.05 -16.88 8.85
CA PRO A 196 11.36 -15.82 9.79
C PRO A 196 10.12 -14.97 10.11
N ARG A 197 10.04 -14.47 11.35
CA ARG A 197 9.09 -13.42 11.73
C ARG A 197 9.72 -12.05 11.55
N HIS A 198 8.90 -11.07 11.18
CA HIS A 198 9.29 -9.67 11.16
C HIS A 198 8.66 -8.91 12.33
N VAL A 199 9.20 -7.73 12.60
CA VAL A 199 8.72 -6.75 13.59
C VAL A 199 7.35 -6.15 13.27
N VAL A 200 6.83 -6.36 12.06
CA VAL A 200 5.49 -5.92 11.64
C VAL A 200 4.64 -7.11 11.20
N PRO A 201 3.31 -7.09 11.46
CA PRO A 201 2.42 -8.09 10.90
C PRO A 201 2.23 -7.87 9.40
N SER A 202 2.22 -8.98 8.65
CA SER A 202 1.98 -9.01 7.20
C SER A 202 0.89 -10.01 6.85
N ALA A 203 -0.02 -9.62 5.95
CA ALA A 203 -1.11 -10.50 5.51
C ALA A 203 -0.53 -11.77 4.88
N GLY A 204 -0.82 -12.92 5.50
CA GLY A 204 -0.36 -14.21 4.99
C GLY A 204 1.14 -14.45 5.07
N ALA A 205 1.88 -13.62 5.82
CA ALA A 205 3.34 -13.63 5.93
C ALA A 205 4.06 -13.50 4.57
N LEU A 206 3.49 -12.71 3.65
CA LEU A 206 4.04 -12.52 2.30
C LEU A 206 5.12 -11.44 2.23
N TYR A 207 5.11 -10.50 3.18
CA TYR A 207 6.09 -9.42 3.31
C TYR A 207 6.40 -8.71 1.97
N PRO A 208 5.39 -8.08 1.34
CA PRO A 208 5.50 -7.48 0.02
C PRO A 208 6.34 -6.20 -0.02
N LEU A 209 6.78 -5.67 1.13
CA LEU A 209 7.44 -4.37 1.21
C LEU A 209 8.97 -4.47 1.06
N ARG A 210 9.55 -3.34 0.65
CA ARG A 210 10.98 -3.06 0.69
C ARG A 210 11.22 -1.66 1.21
N LEU A 211 12.23 -1.52 2.06
CA LEU A 211 12.68 -0.23 2.58
C LEU A 211 13.93 0.18 1.81
N HIS A 212 14.02 1.46 1.46
CA HIS A 212 15.21 2.09 0.91
C HIS A 212 15.56 3.30 1.76
N LEU A 213 16.84 3.63 1.83
CA LEU A 213 17.33 4.82 2.50
C LEU A 213 17.85 5.80 1.45
N CYS A 214 17.34 7.02 1.46
CA CYS A 214 17.84 8.10 0.64
C CYS A 214 18.44 9.17 1.56
N LEU A 215 19.77 9.31 1.56
CA LEU A 215 20.48 10.34 2.29
C LEU A 215 20.66 11.58 1.40
N PHE A 216 20.12 12.71 1.85
CA PHE A 216 20.25 14.00 1.14
C PHE A 216 21.61 14.65 1.40
N ARG A 217 22.22 14.32 2.56
CA ARG A 217 23.54 14.75 2.99
C ARG A 217 24.27 13.56 3.60
N ASP A 218 25.58 13.69 3.75
CA ASP A 218 26.38 12.71 4.47
C ASP A 218 25.91 12.64 5.93
N CYS A 219 25.83 11.43 6.47
CA CYS A 219 25.60 11.17 7.89
C CYS A 219 26.89 10.60 8.49
N MET A 220 27.00 10.47 9.80
CA MET A 220 28.23 9.90 10.38
C MET A 220 28.33 8.43 9.99
N GLY A 221 29.29 8.09 9.11
CA GLY A 221 29.55 6.74 8.63
C GLY A 221 28.95 6.38 7.27
N LEU A 222 28.13 7.24 6.64
CA LEU A 222 27.60 7.02 5.29
C LEU A 222 27.52 8.31 4.48
N ASP A 223 27.99 8.25 3.25
CA ASP A 223 27.85 9.34 2.30
C ASP A 223 26.39 9.56 1.86
N LYS A 224 26.11 10.72 1.30
CA LYS A 224 24.87 10.99 0.57
C LYS A 224 24.66 9.97 -0.57
N GLY A 225 23.39 9.67 -0.83
CA GLY A 225 22.98 8.78 -1.91
C GLY A 225 21.77 7.92 -1.58
N ILE A 226 21.45 7.00 -2.49
CA ILE A 226 20.33 6.07 -2.38
C ILE A 226 20.88 4.69 -2.05
N TYR A 227 20.28 4.03 -1.08
CA TYR A 227 20.68 2.74 -0.53
C TYR A 227 19.51 1.76 -0.56
N GLU A 228 19.78 0.56 -1.06
CA GLU A 228 18.94 -0.61 -0.82
C GLU A 228 19.18 -1.16 0.58
N THR A 229 18.13 -1.69 1.21
CA THR A 229 18.23 -2.33 2.51
C THR A 229 17.79 -3.79 2.42
N ALA A 230 18.36 -4.64 3.26
CA ALA A 230 17.98 -6.04 3.39
C ALA A 230 17.99 -6.47 4.86
N PHE A 231 17.01 -7.29 5.23
CA PHE A 231 16.83 -7.83 6.58
C PHE A 231 16.85 -9.35 6.49
N ARG A 232 18.06 -9.93 6.41
CA ARG A 232 18.23 -11.38 6.18
C ARG A 232 18.30 -12.17 7.48
N ASN A 233 19.02 -11.65 8.45
CA ASN A 233 19.26 -12.31 9.73
C ASN A 233 18.57 -11.55 10.88
N PRO A 234 18.25 -12.24 11.98
CA PRO A 234 17.73 -11.58 13.16
C PRO A 234 18.65 -10.48 13.67
N TYR A 235 18.06 -9.31 13.97
CA TYR A 235 18.78 -8.15 14.51
C TYR A 235 19.87 -7.56 13.60
N GLU A 236 19.80 -7.81 12.28
CA GLU A 236 20.75 -7.29 11.31
C GLU A 236 20.05 -6.44 10.22
N THR A 237 20.68 -5.32 9.86
CA THR A 237 20.33 -4.52 8.68
C THR A 237 21.55 -4.43 7.76
N SER A 238 21.41 -4.93 6.54
CA SER A 238 22.42 -4.75 5.49
C SER A 238 21.99 -3.63 4.56
N ILE A 239 22.94 -2.81 4.10
CA ILE A 239 22.68 -1.76 3.11
C ILE A 239 23.65 -1.83 1.93
N ARG A 240 23.21 -1.36 0.77
CA ARG A 240 24.04 -1.25 -0.43
C ARG A 240 23.75 0.05 -1.16
N LYS A 241 24.78 0.87 -1.40
CA LYS A 241 24.66 2.09 -2.20
C LYS A 241 24.30 1.74 -3.64
N ARG A 242 23.27 2.39 -4.18
CA ARG A 242 22.76 2.23 -5.55
C ARG A 242 23.04 3.44 -6.42
N SER A 243 23.00 4.62 -5.84
CA SER A 243 23.28 5.88 -6.52
C SER A 243 23.91 6.85 -5.53
N GLY A 244 24.81 7.70 -6.00
CA GLY A 244 25.30 8.87 -5.25
C GLY A 244 24.38 10.09 -5.36
N ASP A 245 23.43 10.07 -6.30
CA ASP A 245 22.51 11.18 -6.56
C ASP A 245 21.13 10.92 -5.94
N PRO A 246 20.71 11.68 -4.91
CA PRO A 246 19.38 11.59 -4.31
C PRO A 246 18.33 12.44 -5.04
N THR A 247 18.70 13.25 -6.04
CA THR A 247 17.81 14.20 -6.72
C THR A 247 16.49 13.59 -7.21
N PRO A 248 16.46 12.37 -7.78
CA PRO A 248 15.19 11.76 -8.21
C PRO A 248 14.17 11.58 -7.08
N VAL A 249 14.63 11.28 -5.86
CA VAL A 249 13.77 11.11 -4.68
C VAL A 249 13.28 12.47 -4.18
N VAL A 250 14.17 13.47 -4.15
CA VAL A 250 13.83 14.85 -3.75
C VAL A 250 12.68 15.39 -4.62
N ARG A 251 12.74 15.15 -5.93
CA ARG A 251 11.69 15.56 -6.89
C ARG A 251 10.33 14.88 -6.70
N ALA A 252 10.25 13.80 -5.91
CA ALA A 252 9.00 13.09 -5.66
C ALA A 252 8.18 13.71 -4.51
N PHE A 253 8.77 14.60 -3.70
CA PHE A 253 8.06 15.33 -2.66
C PHE A 253 7.28 16.50 -3.28
N ALA A 254 6.06 16.72 -2.78
CA ALA A 254 5.17 17.77 -3.29
C ALA A 254 5.41 19.14 -2.63
N ASP A 255 6.13 19.16 -1.51
CA ASP A 255 6.42 20.36 -0.71
C ASP A 255 7.88 20.33 -0.25
N ASP A 256 8.65 21.32 -0.68
CA ASP A 256 10.07 21.47 -0.36
C ASP A 256 10.29 21.68 1.15
N LEU A 257 9.31 22.22 1.87
CA LEU A 257 9.39 22.45 3.32
C LEU A 257 9.50 21.14 4.10
N VAL A 258 8.96 20.03 3.58
CA VAL A 258 9.05 18.71 4.22
C VAL A 258 10.49 18.20 4.27
N MET A 259 11.37 18.74 3.42
CA MET A 259 12.78 18.35 3.34
C MET A 259 13.73 19.37 3.97
N ASN A 260 13.22 20.46 4.56
CA ASN A 260 14.08 21.52 5.06
C ASN A 260 15.07 21.00 6.11
N GLU A 261 16.35 20.98 5.72
CA GLU A 261 17.47 20.46 6.51
C GLU A 261 17.40 18.97 6.90
N ALA A 262 16.55 18.17 6.25
CA ALA A 262 16.43 16.74 6.53
C ALA A 262 17.75 15.99 6.22
N GLN A 263 18.12 15.03 7.08
CA GLN A 263 19.25 14.13 6.81
C GLN A 263 18.99 13.21 5.60
N GLY A 264 17.73 12.77 5.44
CA GLY A 264 17.33 11.81 4.44
C GLY A 264 15.87 11.37 4.59
N ALA A 265 15.46 10.40 3.78
CA ALA A 265 14.15 9.78 3.80
C ALA A 265 14.26 8.25 3.79
N ILE A 266 13.35 7.59 4.52
CA ILE A 266 13.12 6.14 4.40
C ILE A 266 11.94 5.95 3.44
N ILE A 267 12.20 5.27 2.33
CA ILE A 267 11.23 5.03 1.26
C ILE A 267 10.66 3.63 1.45
N ILE A 268 9.36 3.54 1.69
CA ILE A 268 8.62 2.29 1.76
C ILE A 268 8.02 2.03 0.39
N SER A 269 8.40 0.91 -0.23
CA SER A 269 7.85 0.44 -1.51
C SER A 269 7.16 -0.89 -1.29
N GLY A 270 6.12 -1.20 -2.06
CA GLY A 270 5.35 -2.44 -1.91
C GLY A 270 4.96 -3.04 -3.25
N SER A 271 5.07 -4.36 -3.36
CA SER A 271 4.57 -5.11 -4.51
C SER A 271 3.14 -5.59 -4.25
N PHE A 272 2.20 -5.00 -4.97
CA PHE A 272 0.81 -5.43 -4.93
C PHE A 272 0.63 -6.82 -5.54
N ASP A 273 1.36 -7.12 -6.62
CA ASP A 273 1.29 -8.40 -7.33
C ASP A 273 1.61 -9.59 -6.41
N ARG A 274 2.68 -9.50 -5.61
CA ARG A 274 3.03 -10.53 -4.61
C ARG A 274 1.92 -10.80 -3.61
N SER A 275 1.18 -9.76 -3.24
CA SER A 275 0.03 -9.91 -2.35
C SER A 275 -1.20 -10.41 -3.10
N ALA A 276 -1.35 -10.03 -4.37
CA ALA A 276 -2.47 -10.39 -5.22
C ALA A 276 -2.49 -11.88 -5.55
N ASP A 277 -1.34 -12.55 -5.65
CA ASP A 277 -1.26 -14.01 -5.84
C ASP A 277 -2.11 -14.79 -4.82
N LYS A 278 -2.21 -14.28 -3.59
CA LYS A 278 -2.99 -14.89 -2.51
C LYS A 278 -4.31 -14.17 -2.21
N TYR A 279 -4.34 -12.85 -2.39
CA TYR A 279 -5.42 -11.99 -1.90
C TYR A 279 -6.10 -11.16 -2.98
N THR A 280 -5.70 -11.31 -4.24
CA THR A 280 -6.30 -10.68 -5.42
C THR A 280 -6.48 -9.17 -5.18
N ASN A 281 -7.71 -8.65 -5.29
CA ASN A 281 -8.04 -7.25 -5.08
C ASN A 281 -7.81 -6.75 -3.65
N ARG A 282 -7.78 -7.63 -2.63
CA ARG A 282 -7.51 -7.23 -1.24
C ARG A 282 -6.04 -6.85 -1.02
N SER A 283 -5.15 -7.14 -1.98
CA SER A 283 -3.78 -6.60 -1.99
C SER A 283 -3.76 -5.07 -1.85
N ALA A 284 -4.74 -4.37 -2.45
CA ALA A 284 -4.93 -2.93 -2.37
C ALA A 284 -5.08 -2.41 -0.94
N LEU A 285 -5.61 -3.26 -0.04
CA LEU A 285 -5.84 -2.92 1.37
C LEU A 285 -4.61 -3.25 2.22
N TYR A 286 -4.00 -4.41 1.98
CA TYR A 286 -2.96 -4.94 2.86
C TYR A 286 -1.61 -4.27 2.69
N VAL A 287 -1.22 -3.93 1.46
CA VAL A 287 0.09 -3.30 1.20
C VAL A 287 0.19 -1.93 1.88
N PRO A 288 -0.78 -1.00 1.75
CA PRO A 288 -0.71 0.29 2.45
C PRO A 288 -0.86 0.16 3.96
N LEU A 289 -1.68 -0.78 4.44
CA LEU A 289 -1.83 -1.04 5.88
C LEU A 289 -0.51 -1.50 6.50
N GLU A 290 0.18 -2.44 5.86
CA GLU A 290 1.50 -2.90 6.28
C GLU A 290 2.52 -1.76 6.25
N ALA A 291 2.50 -0.90 5.22
CA ALA A 291 3.35 0.28 5.16
C ALA A 291 3.10 1.24 6.33
N GLY A 292 1.85 1.36 6.79
CA GLY A 292 1.47 2.09 8.00
C GLY A 292 2.08 1.49 9.27
N HIS A 293 2.10 0.16 9.41
CA HIS A 293 2.78 -0.51 10.53
C HIS A 293 4.29 -0.23 10.52
N VAL A 294 4.92 -0.31 9.35
CA VAL A 294 6.34 0.02 9.17
C VAL A 294 6.60 1.47 9.58
N ALA A 295 5.82 2.42 9.06
CA ALA A 295 5.99 3.84 9.36
C ALA A 295 5.85 4.13 10.86
N GLN A 296 4.88 3.52 11.54
CA GLN A 296 4.70 3.69 12.98
C GLN A 296 5.89 3.16 13.78
N ASN A 297 6.41 1.98 13.44
CA ASN A 297 7.60 1.45 14.11
C ASN A 297 8.83 2.35 13.88
N VAL A 298 9.03 2.83 12.65
CA VAL A 298 10.11 3.78 12.33
C VAL A 298 9.99 5.05 13.17
N HIS A 299 8.78 5.59 13.34
CA HIS A 299 8.55 6.76 14.17
C HIS A 299 8.88 6.51 15.65
N LEU A 300 8.50 5.36 16.20
CA LEU A 300 8.81 5.02 17.59
C LEU A 300 10.31 4.79 17.78
N ALA A 301 10.97 4.13 16.82
CA ALA A 301 12.42 3.98 16.83
C ALA A 301 13.14 5.33 16.73
N ALA A 302 12.62 6.30 15.97
CA ALA A 302 13.21 7.64 15.91
C ALA A 302 13.19 8.35 17.28
N VAL A 303 12.10 8.18 18.04
CA VAL A 303 11.99 8.68 19.43
C VAL A 303 13.02 7.98 20.32
N GLU A 304 13.07 6.65 20.30
CA GLU A 304 14.00 5.85 21.08
C GLU A 304 15.48 6.21 20.79
N GLN A 305 15.81 6.39 19.52
CA GLN A 305 17.15 6.79 19.06
C GLN A 305 17.47 8.26 19.32
N LYS A 306 16.50 9.05 19.81
CA LYS A 306 16.62 10.49 20.06
C LYS A 306 17.18 11.20 18.82
N VAL A 307 16.54 10.98 17.68
CA VAL A 307 16.91 11.65 16.43
C VAL A 307 16.72 13.17 16.62
N PRO A 308 17.72 14.00 16.29
CA PRO A 308 17.61 15.45 16.42
C PRO A 308 16.41 15.99 15.64
N ASN A 309 15.59 16.79 16.31
CA ASN A 309 14.53 17.58 15.71
C ASN A 309 14.95 19.06 15.76
N GLY A 310 14.55 19.85 14.76
CA GLY A 310 14.79 21.30 14.74
C GLY A 310 13.82 22.07 15.63
#